data_AF-A0A016SD59-F1
#
_entry.id   AF-A0A016SD59-F1
#
_cell.length_a   1.000
_cell.length_b   1.000
_cell.length_c   1.000
_cell.angle_alpha   90.00
_cell.angle_beta   90.00
_cell.angle_gamma   90.00
#
_symmetry.space_group_name_H-M   'P 1'
#
loop_
_entity.id
_entity.type
_entity.pdbx_description
1 polymer ?
#
loop_
_entity_poly.entity_id
_entity_poly.type
_entity_poly.pdbx_seq_one_letter_code
_entity_poly.pdbx_strand_id
1 'polypeptide(L)'
;MRIIQSASAAQMSEHVVDGGGDHLTAPENDAMNGSTLLEDEENVMHGVEEYFYELLIDMDLVSKYRHTHPMQIQAAQMVLSREILRVWDLIYNHRFLRMYFDDNGARREGA
;
A
#
# COMPACT_ATOMS: atom_id res chain seq x y z
N MET A 1 25.50 30.23 -37.64
CA MET A 1 24.38 31.18 -37.53
C MET A 1 23.23 30.46 -36.84
N ARG A 2 22.74 30.98 -35.70
CA ARG A 2 21.54 30.45 -35.01
C ARG A 2 20.29 30.80 -35.83
N ILE A 3 19.25 29.96 -35.77
CA ILE A 3 17.95 30.24 -35.08
C ILE A 3 16.91 29.19 -35.53
N ILE A 4 16.19 28.72 -34.51
CA ILE A 4 15.02 27.84 -34.48
C ILE A 4 13.86 28.45 -35.27
N GLN A 5 13.11 27.65 -36.04
CA GLN A 5 11.71 27.98 -36.34
C GLN A 5 10.82 26.74 -36.17
N SER A 6 9.99 26.86 -35.14
CA SER A 6 8.77 26.13 -34.81
C SER A 6 7.74 26.15 -35.95
N ALA A 7 7.07 25.02 -36.17
CA ALA A 7 5.72 24.99 -36.73
C ALA A 7 4.80 24.25 -35.76
N SER A 8 3.80 25.00 -35.31
CA SER A 8 2.74 24.65 -34.37
C SER A 8 1.43 24.43 -35.14
N ALA A 9 0.54 23.68 -34.49
CA ALA A 9 -0.91 23.56 -34.68
C ALA A 9 -1.40 22.57 -35.75
N ALA A 10 -2.50 21.85 -35.57
CA ALA A 10 -3.30 21.35 -34.44
C ALA A 10 -4.47 20.55 -35.10
N GLN A 11 -5.26 19.83 -34.26
CA GLN A 11 -6.65 19.41 -34.48
C GLN A 11 -6.91 18.18 -35.38
N MET A 12 -7.80 17.21 -35.07
CA MET A 12 -8.65 16.85 -33.92
C MET A 12 -9.01 15.36 -34.09
N SER A 13 -9.18 14.61 -32.98
CA SER A 13 -10.22 13.56 -32.78
C SER A 13 -9.92 12.91 -31.42
N GLU A 14 -10.45 13.45 -30.32
CA GLU A 14 -11.80 13.18 -29.81
C GLU A 14 -11.91 11.79 -29.17
N HIS A 15 -11.77 11.73 -27.85
CA HIS A 15 -12.56 10.82 -27.01
C HIS A 15 -12.60 11.34 -25.58
N VAL A 16 -13.54 12.26 -25.32
CA VAL A 16 -13.98 12.62 -23.98
C VAL A 16 -14.99 11.55 -23.56
N VAL A 17 -14.71 10.79 -22.50
CA VAL A 17 -15.77 10.08 -21.77
C VAL A 17 -16.17 10.97 -20.62
N ASP A 18 -17.20 11.77 -20.88
CA ASP A 18 -18.05 12.33 -19.85
C ASP A 18 -19.09 11.26 -19.53
N GLY A 19 -19.06 10.78 -18.29
CA GLY A 19 -19.93 9.73 -17.78
C GLY A 19 -20.45 10.12 -16.41
N GLY A 20 -21.22 11.20 -16.35
CA GLY A 20 -22.08 11.51 -15.21
C GLY A 20 -23.08 10.39 -14.97
N GLY A 21 -22.87 9.64 -13.89
CA GLY A 21 -23.80 8.63 -13.39
C GLY A 21 -24.13 8.93 -11.94
N ASP A 22 -25.11 9.80 -11.71
CA ASP A 22 -25.90 9.78 -10.48
C ASP A 22 -26.83 8.57 -10.55
N HIS A 23 -26.59 7.56 -9.71
CA HIS A 23 -27.59 6.56 -9.42
C HIS A 23 -27.67 6.34 -7.91
N LEU A 24 -28.48 7.18 -7.26
CA LEU A 24 -29.09 6.88 -5.97
C LEU A 24 -30.06 5.70 -6.11
N THR A 25 -29.60 4.50 -5.73
CA THR A 25 -30.47 3.44 -5.21
C THR A 25 -29.78 2.71 -4.07
N ALA A 26 -30.07 3.11 -2.84
CA ALA A 26 -30.22 2.13 -1.76
C ALA A 26 -31.60 1.44 -1.98
N PRO A 27 -31.72 0.14 -1.71
CA PRO A 27 -32.15 -0.20 -0.36
C PRO A 27 -31.45 -1.44 0.24
N GLU A 28 -31.14 -1.30 1.52
CA GLU A 28 -31.35 -2.25 2.61
C GLU A 28 -30.99 -3.74 2.44
N ASN A 29 -30.11 -4.16 3.37
CA ASN A 29 -30.20 -5.39 4.14
C ASN A 29 -29.55 -6.66 3.54
N ASP A 30 -28.33 -6.94 4.00
CA ASP A 30 -28.00 -8.26 4.54
C ASP A 30 -26.86 -8.12 5.56
N ALA A 31 -27.26 -7.97 6.83
CA ALA A 31 -26.40 -8.19 7.97
C ALA A 31 -26.06 -9.68 8.07
N MET A 32 -25.07 -10.17 7.32
CA MET A 32 -24.68 -11.58 7.36
C MET A 32 -23.26 -11.85 6.82
N ASN A 33 -22.20 -11.39 7.51
CA ASN A 33 -20.88 -12.09 7.62
C ASN A 33 -19.79 -11.22 8.27
N GLY A 34 -19.97 -10.81 9.53
CA GLY A 34 -18.88 -10.20 10.30
C GLY A 34 -17.79 -11.18 10.72
N SER A 35 -18.09 -12.49 10.75
CA SER A 35 -17.21 -13.50 11.36
C SER A 35 -16.13 -14.05 10.41
N THR A 36 -16.41 -14.20 9.11
CA THR A 36 -15.45 -14.75 8.14
C THR A 36 -14.45 -13.72 7.62
N LEU A 37 -14.76 -12.43 7.72
CA LEU A 37 -13.91 -11.35 7.18
C LEU A 37 -12.68 -11.10 8.07
N LEU A 38 -12.84 -11.23 9.40
CA LEU A 38 -11.78 -11.00 10.38
C LEU A 38 -10.70 -12.09 10.39
N GLU A 39 -11.08 -13.36 10.17
CA GLU A 39 -10.13 -14.48 10.06
C GLU A 39 -9.24 -14.36 8.82
N ASP A 40 -9.83 -13.89 7.71
CA ASP A 40 -9.12 -13.69 6.44
C ASP A 40 -8.13 -12.52 6.56
N GLU A 41 -8.51 -11.45 7.27
CA GLU A 41 -7.64 -10.29 7.54
C GLU A 41 -6.45 -10.66 8.45
N GLU A 42 -6.67 -11.47 9.49
CA GLU A 42 -5.60 -11.93 10.38
C GLU A 42 -4.60 -12.84 9.66
N ASN A 43 -5.09 -13.73 8.78
CA ASN A 43 -4.23 -14.57 7.94
C ASN A 43 -3.41 -13.74 6.93
N VAL A 44 -4.01 -12.71 6.31
CA VAL A 44 -3.30 -11.79 5.42
C VAL A 44 -2.20 -11.04 6.18
N MET A 45 -2.51 -10.53 7.37
CA MET A 45 -1.53 -9.81 8.18
C MET A 45 -0.38 -10.70 8.66
N HIS A 46 -0.63 -11.97 8.94
CA HIS A 46 0.44 -12.93 9.23
C HIS A 46 1.41 -13.06 8.06
N GLY A 47 0.91 -13.22 6.83
CA GLY A 47 1.75 -13.26 5.63
C GLY A 47 2.53 -11.96 5.38
N VAL A 48 1.94 -10.81 5.72
CA VAL A 48 2.65 -9.51 5.64
C VAL A 48 3.79 -9.43 6.65
N GLU A 49 3.61 -9.97 7.87
CA GLU A 49 4.66 -10.04 8.89
C GLU A 49 5.79 -11.01 8.49
N GLU A 50 5.45 -12.17 7.92
CA GLU A 50 6.45 -13.09 7.36
C GLU A 50 7.28 -12.42 6.25
N TYR A 51 6.61 -11.73 5.31
CA TYR A 51 7.28 -10.98 4.26
C TYR A 51 8.20 -9.89 4.82
N PHE A 52 7.81 -9.22 5.90
CA PHE A 52 8.67 -8.25 6.58
C PHE A 52 9.96 -8.89 7.08
N TYR A 53 9.89 -10.08 7.68
CA TYR A 53 11.08 -10.81 8.13
C TYR A 53 11.98 -11.24 6.97
N GLU A 54 11.42 -11.69 5.85
CA GLU A 54 12.19 -12.02 4.64
C GLU A 54 12.97 -10.80 4.13
N LEU A 55 12.36 -9.62 4.08
CA LEU A 55 13.04 -8.39 3.67
C LEU A 55 14.21 -8.01 4.58
N LEU A 56 14.10 -8.26 5.90
CA LEU A 56 15.20 -8.04 6.84
C LEU A 56 16.36 -9.01 6.60
N ILE A 57 16.05 -10.28 6.29
CA ILE A 57 17.05 -11.29 5.93
C ILE A 57 17.77 -10.90 4.63
N ASP A 58 17.02 -10.46 3.62
CA ASP A 58 17.58 -9.98 2.36
C ASP A 58 18.49 -8.77 2.56
N MET A 59 18.08 -7.83 3.41
CA MET A 59 18.92 -6.66 3.75
C MET A 59 20.23 -7.08 4.43
N ASP A 60 20.20 -8.05 5.34
CA ASP A 60 21.41 -8.59 5.99
C ASP A 60 22.33 -9.26 4.94
N LEU A 61 21.76 -10.08 4.06
CA LEU A 61 22.50 -10.73 2.98
C LEU A 61 23.17 -9.70 2.06
N VAL A 62 22.42 -8.71 1.57
CA VAL A 62 22.92 -7.64 0.70
C VAL A 62 24.02 -6.84 1.40
N SER A 63 23.87 -6.57 2.69
CA SER A 63 24.85 -5.81 3.47
C SER A 63 26.20 -6.51 3.61
N LYS A 64 26.24 -7.85 3.58
CA LYS A 64 27.51 -8.62 3.59
C LYS A 64 28.36 -8.33 2.35
N TYR A 65 27.74 -8.14 1.18
CA TYR A 65 28.43 -7.86 -0.08
C TYR A 65 28.87 -6.39 -0.23
N ARG A 66 28.43 -5.49 0.65
CA ARG A 66 28.78 -4.06 0.58
C ARG A 66 30.28 -3.81 0.60
N HIS A 67 31.05 -4.65 1.29
CA HIS A 67 32.50 -4.52 1.40
C HIS A 67 33.22 -4.72 0.05
N THR A 68 32.66 -5.55 -0.84
CA THR A 68 33.26 -5.86 -2.14
C THR A 68 32.76 -4.94 -3.24
N HIS A 69 31.48 -4.56 -3.22
CA HIS A 69 30.86 -3.75 -4.28
C HIS A 69 29.94 -2.63 -3.75
N PRO A 70 30.49 -1.63 -3.02
CA PRO A 70 29.69 -0.64 -2.29
C PRO A 70 28.76 0.20 -3.17
N MET A 71 29.21 0.59 -4.37
CA MET A 71 28.42 1.39 -5.31
C MET A 71 27.35 0.56 -6.05
N GLN A 72 27.61 -0.72 -6.32
CA GLN A 72 26.70 -1.58 -7.08
C GLN A 72 25.52 -2.04 -6.21
N ILE A 73 25.73 -2.12 -4.90
CA ILE A 73 24.73 -2.59 -3.93
C ILE A 73 23.84 -1.46 -3.40
N GLN A 74 24.23 -0.20 -3.58
CA GLN A 74 23.49 0.95 -3.06
C GLN A 74 22.04 0.99 -3.56
N ALA A 75 21.81 0.67 -4.84
CA ALA A 75 20.46 0.64 -5.40
C ALA A 75 19.59 -0.45 -4.73
N ALA A 76 20.13 -1.66 -4.56
CA ALA A 76 19.44 -2.76 -3.89
C ALA A 76 19.12 -2.43 -2.43
N GLN A 77 20.07 -1.84 -1.70
CA GLN A 77 19.86 -1.39 -0.32
C GLN A 77 18.79 -0.29 -0.22
N MET A 78 18.75 0.65 -1.16
CA MET A 78 17.72 1.70 -1.16
C MET A 78 16.33 1.12 -1.41
N VAL A 79 16.21 0.20 -2.37
CA VAL A 79 14.94 -0.46 -2.69
C VAL A 79 14.45 -1.29 -1.49
N LEU A 80 15.31 -2.12 -0.91
CA LEU A 80 14.98 -2.93 0.27
C LEU A 80 14.60 -2.04 1.46
N SER A 81 15.36 -0.96 1.73
CA SER A 81 15.06 -0.04 2.83
C SER A 81 13.68 0.61 2.65
N ARG A 82 13.35 1.03 1.42
CA ARG A 82 12.05 1.63 1.12
C ARG A 82 10.92 0.63 1.34
N GLU A 83 11.10 -0.61 0.92
CA GLU A 83 10.07 -1.63 1.06
C GLU A 83 9.87 -2.07 2.52
N ILE A 84 10.96 -2.23 3.28
CA ILE A 84 10.91 -2.50 4.73
C ILE A 84 10.10 -1.41 5.44
N LEU A 85 10.36 -0.13 5.13
CA LEU A 85 9.61 0.97 5.74
C LEU A 85 8.14 0.99 5.33
N ARG A 86 7.83 0.66 4.07
CA ARG A 86 6.45 0.57 3.58
C ARG A 86 5.66 -0.52 4.31
N VAL A 87 6.25 -1.71 4.45
CA VAL A 87 5.62 -2.85 5.12
C VAL A 87 5.52 -2.60 6.63
N TRP A 88 6.55 -2.00 7.23
CA TRP A 88 6.49 -1.58 8.63
C TRP A 88 5.33 -0.61 8.91
N ASP A 89 5.15 0.40 8.05
CA ASP A 89 4.06 1.37 8.18
C ASP A 89 2.68 0.68 8.05
N LEU A 90 2.55 -0.28 7.14
CA LEU A 90 1.34 -1.09 7.01
C LEU A 90 1.03 -1.88 8.29
N ILE A 91 2.03 -2.59 8.83
CA ILE A 91 1.89 -3.36 10.08
C ILE A 91 1.56 -2.44 11.25
N TYR A 92 2.25 -1.31 11.37
CA TYR A 92 2.02 -0.34 12.43
C TYR A 92 0.60 0.23 12.38
N ASN A 93 0.15 0.70 11.21
CA ASN A 93 -1.18 1.27 11.04
C ASN A 93 -2.28 0.23 11.28
N HIS A 94 -2.09 -1.01 10.83
CA HIS A 94 -3.04 -2.09 11.12
C HIS A 94 -3.15 -2.36 12.63
N ARG A 95 -2.01 -2.52 13.32
CA ARG A 95 -2.01 -2.76 14.79
C ARG A 95 -2.58 -1.56 15.56
N PHE A 96 -2.25 -0.35 15.13
CA PHE A 96 -2.79 0.88 15.71
C PHE A 96 -4.31 0.92 15.56
N LEU A 97 -4.85 0.73 14.35
CA LEU A 97 -6.29 0.73 14.13
C LEU A 97 -7.00 -0.36 14.94
N ARG A 98 -6.43 -1.58 15.02
CA ARG A 98 -6.97 -2.68 15.84
C ARG A 98 -7.13 -2.27 17.31
N MET A 99 -6.12 -1.63 17.91
CA MET A 99 -6.21 -1.12 19.30
C MET A 99 -7.32 -0.08 19.50
N TYR A 100 -7.49 0.85 18.55
CA TYR A 100 -8.48 1.93 18.70
C TYR A 100 -9.93 1.47 18.54
N PHE A 101 -10.20 0.44 17.73
CA PHE A 101 -11.55 -0.07 17.56
C PHE A 101 -11.98 -1.00 18.70
N ASP A 102 -11.08 -1.83 19.23
CA ASP A 102 -11.37 -2.70 20.38
C ASP A 102 -11.74 -1.89 21.64
N ASP A 103 -11.04 -0.78 21.92
CA ASP A 103 -11.33 0.10 23.06
C ASP A 103 -12.71 0.79 22.98
N ASN A 104 -13.22 1.02 21.77
CA ASN A 104 -14.53 1.64 21.56
C ASN A 104 -15.69 0.63 21.67
N GLY A 105 -15.43 -0.66 21.38
CA GLY A 105 -16.39 -1.75 21.58
C GLY A 105 -16.60 -2.07 23.06
N ALA A 106 -15.50 -2.22 23.82
CA ALA A 106 -15.54 -2.53 25.25
C ALA A 106 -16.25 -1.45 26.10
N ARG A 107 -16.27 -0.21 25.63
CA ARG A 107 -16.94 0.92 26.31
C ARG A 107 -18.45 0.96 26.14
N ARG A 108 -19.02 0.25 25.15
CA ARG A 108 -20.47 0.20 24.89
C ARG A 108 -21.19 -0.93 25.61
N GLU A 109 -20.49 -1.97 26.03
CA GLU A 109 -21.10 -3.09 26.78
C GLU A 109 -21.16 -2.85 28.31
N GLY A 110 -20.63 -1.73 28.78
CA GLY A 110 -20.59 -1.35 30.20
C GLY A 110 -21.56 -0.26 30.64
N ALA A 111 -22.58 0.08 29.83
CA ALA A 111 -23.58 1.11 30.14
C ALA A 111 -25.01 0.55 30.13
#